data_AF-A0A656JZ82-F1
#
_entry.id   AF-A0A656JZ82-F1
#
_cell.length_a   1.000
_cell.length_b   1.000
_cell.length_c   1.000
_cell.angle_alpha   90.00
_cell.angle_beta   90.00
_cell.angle_gamma   90.00
#
_symmetry.space_group_name_H-M   'P 1'
#
loop_
_entity.id
_entity.type
_entity.pdbx_description
1 polymer ?
#
loop_
_entity_poly.entity_id
_entity_poly.type
_entity_poly.pdbx_seq_one_letter_code
_entity_poly.pdbx_strand_id
1 'polypeptide(L)' 'MKLFWGLGKILMLGFWLVVLINAVIEAPSPFGVMIDMAGAVLLLTHLLELFLFNGSLRGRRHPW' A
#
# COMPACT_ATOMS: atom_id res chain seq x y z
N MET A 1 -18.72 -5.81 -12.95
CA MET A 1 -18.13 -4.57 -12.38
C MET A 1 -17.94 -4.63 -10.86
N LYS A 2 -18.94 -5.03 -10.06
CA LYS A 2 -18.77 -5.20 -8.58
C LYS A 2 -17.78 -6.29 -8.18
N LEU A 3 -17.73 -7.41 -8.91
CA LEU A 3 -16.85 -8.54 -8.59
C LEU A 3 -15.36 -8.18 -8.74
N PHE A 4 -14.97 -7.58 -9.87
CA PHE A 4 -13.59 -7.10 -10.09
C PHE A 4 -13.17 -6.03 -9.08
N TRP A 5 -14.10 -5.15 -8.68
CA TRP A 5 -13.84 -4.14 -7.67
C TRP A 5 -13.59 -4.75 -6.27
N GLY A 6 -14.36 -5.78 -5.91
CA GLY A 6 -14.16 -6.52 -4.66
C GLY A 6 -12.85 -7.32 -4.66
N LEU A 7 -12.53 -7.95 -5.80
CA LEU A 7 -11.31 -8.76 -5.96
C LEU A 7 -10.05 -7.91 -5.75
N GLY A 8 -9.99 -6.72 -6.33
CA GLY A 8 -8.87 -5.80 -6.15
C GLY A 8 -8.65 -5.41 -4.68
N LYS A 9 -9.73 -5.15 -3.93
CA LYS A 9 -9.63 -4.84 -2.49
C LYS A 9 -9.11 -6.02 -1.68
N ILE A 10 -9.61 -7.23 -1.95
CA ILE A 10 -9.16 -8.44 -1.26
C ILE A 10 -7.68 -8.70 -1.56
N LEU A 11 -7.28 -8.55 -2.83
CA LEU A 11 -5.89 -8.75 -3.23
C LEU A 11 -4.96 -7.73 -2.57
N MET A 12 -5.35 -6.46 -2.52
CA MET A 12 -4.57 -5.42 -1.86
C MET A 12 -4.46 -5.65 -0.35
N LEU A 13 -5.54 -6.08 0.30
CA LEU A 13 -5.51 -6.45 1.72
C LEU A 13 -4.59 -7.65 1.97
N GLY A 14 -4.67 -8.68 1.11
CA GLY A 14 -3.79 -9.84 1.18
C GLY A 14 -2.31 -9.47 0.99
N PHE A 15 -2.02 -8.56 0.05
CA PHE A 15 -0.68 -8.03 -0.14
C PHE A 15 -0.12 -7.36 1.12
N TRP A 16 -0.88 -6.45 1.74
CA TRP A 16 -0.45 -5.80 2.98
C TRP A 16 -0.28 -6.77 4.14
N LEU A 17 -1.14 -7.79 4.23
CA LEU A 17 -0.99 -8.83 5.23
C LEU A 17 0.33 -9.59 5.07
N VAL A 18 0.72 -9.92 3.83
CA VAL A 18 2.02 -10.55 3.54
C VAL A 18 3.18 -9.64 3.93
N VAL A 19 3.12 -8.35 3.58
CA VAL A 19 4.17 -7.37 3.96
C VAL A 19 4.29 -7.27 5.48
N LEU A 20 3.17 -7.17 6.20
CA LEU A 20 3.19 -7.10 7.67
C LEU A 20 3.71 -8.38 8.32
N ILE A 21 3.32 -9.56 7.79
CA ILE A 21 3.84 -10.84 8.27
C ILE A 21 5.34 -10.91 8.02
N ASN A 22 5.82 -10.51 6.84
CA ASN A 22 7.25 -10.51 6.52
C ASN A 22 8.06 -9.59 7.44
N ALA A 23 7.49 -8.45 7.85
CA ALA A 23 8.12 -7.52 8.78
C ALA A 23 8.26 -8.07 10.21
N VAL A 24 7.40 -9.01 10.61
CA VAL A 24 7.46 -9.67 11.92
C VAL A 24 8.27 -10.98 11.85
N ILE A 25 8.09 -11.72 10.77
CA ILE A 25 8.70 -13.03 10.51
C ILE A 25 9.37 -12.93 9.14
N GLU A 26 10.66 -12.65 9.15
CA GLU A 26 11.44 -12.43 7.93
C GLU A 26 11.41 -13.66 7.04
N ALA A 27 10.85 -13.54 5.84
CA ALA A 27 10.85 -14.61 4.87
C ALA A 27 12.29 -14.86 4.38
N PRO A 28 12.64 -16.12 4.04
CA PRO A 28 13.97 -16.45 3.55
C PRO A 28 14.41 -15.58 2.38
N SER A 29 15.66 -15.13 2.43
CA SER A 29 16.29 -14.40 1.33
C SER A 29 16.29 -15.23 0.04
N PRO A 30 16.02 -14.64 -1.14
CA PRO A 30 15.90 -13.20 -1.41
C PRO A 30 14.48 -12.64 -1.30
N PHE A 31 13.50 -13.48 -0.97
CA PHE A 31 12.09 -13.11 -1.08
C PHE A 31 11.65 -12.10 -0.01
N GLY A 32 12.17 -12.20 1.22
CA GLY A 32 11.88 -11.22 2.27
C GLY A 32 12.25 -9.80 1.86
N VAL A 33 13.45 -9.62 1.29
CA VAL A 33 13.92 -8.33 0.79
C VAL A 33 13.02 -7.81 -0.34
N MET A 34 12.60 -8.67 -1.26
CA MET A 34 11.68 -8.29 -2.34
C MET A 34 10.31 -7.84 -1.81
N ILE A 35 9.76 -8.54 -0.82
CA ILE A 35 8.47 -8.21 -0.19
C ILE A 35 8.56 -6.85 0.50
N ASP A 36 9.62 -6.61 1.28
CA ASP A 36 9.82 -5.34 1.97
C ASP A 36 10.03 -4.19 1.01
N MET A 37 10.82 -4.38 -0.06
CA MET A 37 11.01 -3.35 -1.09
C MET A 37 9.69 -3.02 -1.81
N ALA A 38 8.90 -4.03 -2.18
CA ALA A 38 7.61 -3.82 -2.82
C ALA A 38 6.64 -3.05 -1.89
N GLY A 39 6.57 -3.44 -0.62
CA GLY A 39 5.78 -2.76 0.41
C GLY A 39 6.23 -1.32 0.63
N ALA A 40 7.54 -1.08 0.73
CA ALA A 40 8.12 0.24 0.94
C ALA A 40 7.86 1.17 -0.24
N VAL A 41 8.06 0.71 -1.47
CA VAL A 41 7.76 1.51 -2.68
C VAL A 41 6.29 1.88 -2.72
N LEU A 42 5.38 0.96 -2.39
CA LEU A 42 3.95 1.25 -2.32
C LEU A 42 3.60 2.23 -1.19
N LEU A 43 4.18 2.11 0.01
CA LEU A 43 3.97 3.13 1.05
C LEU A 43 4.47 4.49 0.61
N LEU A 44 5.67 4.54 0.02
CA LEU A 44 6.29 5.79 -0.42
C LEU A 44 5.47 6.48 -1.51
N THR A 45 4.88 5.74 -2.45
CA THR A 45 4.00 6.36 -3.46
C THR A 45 2.77 6.98 -2.82
N HIS A 46 2.16 6.33 -1.82
CA HIS A 46 1.03 6.91 -1.08
C HIS A 46 1.45 8.15 -0.28
N LEU A 47 2.60 8.10 0.40
CA LEU A 47 3.13 9.26 1.14
C LEU A 47 3.47 10.43 0.19
N LEU A 48 4.04 10.13 -0.98
CA LEU A 48 4.33 11.13 -1.99
C LEU A 48 3.05 11.74 -2.56
N GLU A 49 2.03 10.93 -2.85
CA GLU A 49 0.72 11.40 -3.27
C GLU A 49 0.12 12.33 -2.22
N LEU A 50 0.13 11.92 -0.95
CA LEU A 50 -0.34 12.75 0.15
C LEU A 50 0.45 14.04 0.25
N PHE A 51 1.78 14.03 0.11
CA PHE A 51 2.61 15.22 0.21
C PHE A 51 2.40 16.18 -0.95
N LEU A 52 2.42 15.68 -2.19
CA LEU A 52 2.25 16.48 -3.41
C LEU A 52 0.84 17.05 -3.53
N PHE A 53 -0.18 16.25 -3.20
CA PHE A 53 -1.58 16.67 -3.31
C PHE A 53 -2.15 17.21 -2.00
N ASN A 54 -1.38 17.29 -0.91
CA ASN A 54 -1.80 17.86 0.38
C ASN A 54 -2.40 19.26 0.22
N GLY A 55 -1.75 20.09 -0.61
CA GLY A 55 -2.20 21.46 -0.89
C GLY A 55 -3.55 21.50 -1.62
N SER A 56 -3.80 20.53 -2.51
CA SER A 56 -5.07 20.39 -3.24
C SER A 56 -6.19 19.84 -2.34
N LEU A 57 -5.86 18.95 -1.39
CA LEU A 57 -6.81 18.36 -0.45
C LEU A 57 -7.27 19.37 0.62
N ARG A 58 -6.39 20.27 1.09
CA ARG A 58 -6.72 21.30 2.10
C ARG A 58 -7.70 22.36 1.61
N GLY A 59 -7.86 22.55 0.30
CA GLY A 59 -8.78 23.52 -0.28
C GLY A 59 -10.23 23.01 -0.39
N ARG A 60 -10.50 21.73 -0.13
CA ARG A 60 -11.83 21.14 -0.32
C ARG A 60 -12.58 21.01 0.99
N ARG A 61 -13.87 21.35 0.95
CA ARG A 61 -14.82 21.22 2.07
C ARG A 61 -15.01 19.77 2.54
N HIS A 62 -14.65 18.79 1.70
CA HIS A 62 -14.57 17.36 2.02
C HIS A 62 -13.21 16.83 1.52
N PRO A 63 -12.28 16.50 2.43
CA PRO A 63 -10.92 16.07 2.06
C PRO A 63 -10.82 14.58 1.67
N TRP A 64 -11.92 13.82 1.81
CA TRP A 64 -12.00 12.37 1.60
C TRP A 64 -13.38 12.01 1.05
#